data_AF-A0A5B1REL4-F1
#
_entry.id   AF-A0A5B1REL4-F1
#
_cell.length_a   1.000
_cell.length_b   1.000
_cell.length_c   1.000
_cell.angle_alpha   90.00
_cell.angle_beta   90.00
_cell.angle_gamma   90.00
#
_symmetry.space_group_name_H-M   'P 1'
#
loop_
_entity.id
_entity.type
_entity.pdbx_description
1 polymer ?
#
loop_
_entity_poly.entity_id
_entity_poly.type
_entity_poly.pdbx_seq_one_letter_code
_entity_poly.pdbx_strand_id
1 'polypeptide(L)'
;MIEVLASHGVFLSHTATQSETVKTIQSHVSQNLPCCQTAISLFQCTGNIRRTKKIEDNTISSNVFPPKPVDDKLIQTIAQGYCKEFDVVNILEAGCAVCGCLTSVQQM
;
A
#
# COMPACT_ATOMS: atom_id res chain seq x y z
N MET A 1 0.43 -10.06 3.43
CA MET A 1 0.66 -10.85 4.66
C MET A 1 1.95 -11.65 4.57
N ILE A 2 2.12 -12.48 3.53
CA ILE A 2 3.32 -13.33 3.36
C ILE A 2 4.62 -12.51 3.24
N GLU A 3 4.60 -11.38 2.51
CA GLU A 3 5.79 -10.54 2.30
C GLU A 3 6.33 -9.92 3.60
N VAL A 4 5.43 -9.48 4.50
CA VAL A 4 5.81 -8.93 5.81
C VAL A 4 6.42 -10.03 6.69
N LEU A 5 5.83 -11.24 6.66
CA LEU A 5 6.37 -12.37 7.42
C LEU A 5 7.75 -12.80 6.90
N ALA A 6 7.96 -12.77 5.58
CA ALA A 6 9.26 -13.04 4.98
C ALA A 6 10.32 -12.02 5.41
N SER A 7 9.99 -10.73 5.53
CA SER A 7 10.93 -9.71 6.06
C SER A 7 11.27 -9.90 7.55
N HIS A 8 10.47 -10.70 8.27
CA HIS A 8 10.75 -11.13 9.64
C HIS A 8 11.36 -12.53 9.72
N GLY A 9 11.77 -13.14 8.59
CA GLY A 9 12.32 -14.50 8.54
C GLY A 9 11.30 -15.59 8.88
N VAL A 10 10.01 -15.25 8.87
CA VAL A 10 8.89 -16.17 9.10
C VAL A 10 8.41 -16.69 7.75
N PHE A 11 8.85 -17.89 7.38
CA PHE A 11 8.44 -18.56 6.16
C PHE A 11 7.22 -19.44 6.41
N LEU A 12 6.11 -19.13 5.74
CA LEU A 12 4.91 -19.97 5.76
C LEU A 12 4.78 -20.69 4.42
N SER A 13 4.42 -21.98 4.47
CA SER A 13 4.00 -22.71 3.27
C SER A 13 2.73 -22.09 2.69
N HIS A 14 2.57 -22.15 1.36
CA HIS A 14 1.31 -21.79 0.69
C HIS A 14 0.11 -22.61 1.15
N THR A 15 0.35 -23.74 1.82
CA THR A 15 -0.69 -24.61 2.40
C THR A 15 -0.91 -24.37 3.89
N ALA A 16 -0.21 -23.41 4.50
CA ALA A 16 -0.29 -23.19 5.94
C ALA A 16 -1.69 -22.72 6.33
N THR A 17 -2.27 -23.40 7.32
CA THR A 17 -3.58 -23.03 7.87
C THR A 17 -3.46 -21.75 8.71
N GLN A 18 -4.59 -21.09 8.95
CA GLN A 18 -4.62 -19.91 9.81
C GLN A 18 -4.13 -20.23 11.23
N SER A 19 -4.46 -21.40 11.77
CA SER A 19 -4.02 -21.85 13.10
C SER A 19 -2.49 -21.98 13.18
N GLU A 20 -1.88 -22.56 12.16
CA GLU A 20 -0.42 -22.68 12.06
C GLU A 20 0.25 -21.32 11.92
N THR A 21 -0.31 -20.44 11.09
CA THR A 21 0.17 -19.06 10.91
C THR A 21 0.21 -18.31 12.25
N VAL A 22 -0.88 -18.36 13.02
CA VAL A 22 -0.97 -17.70 14.32
C VAL A 22 0.06 -18.27 15.30
N LYS A 23 0.22 -19.59 15.36
CA LYS A 23 1.23 -20.23 16.23
C LYS A 23 2.65 -19.82 15.87
N THR A 24 2.99 -19.78 14.58
CA THR A 24 4.32 -19.37 14.12
C THR A 24 4.60 -17.91 14.47
N ILE A 25 3.63 -17.01 14.27
CA ILE A 25 3.78 -15.60 14.65
C ILE A 25 3.97 -15.47 16.16
N GLN A 26 3.15 -16.15 16.98
CA GLN A 26 3.29 -16.13 18.43
C GLN A 26 4.65 -16.65 18.89
N SER A 27 5.13 -17.74 18.29
CA SER A 27 6.44 -18.32 18.58
C SER A 27 7.61 -17.43 18.14
N HIS A 28 7.41 -16.55 17.14
CA HIS A 28 8.42 -15.60 16.71
C HIS A 28 8.44 -14.36 17.62
N VAL A 29 7.27 -13.86 18.01
CA VAL A 29 7.14 -12.72 18.94
C VAL A 29 7.76 -13.05 20.30
N SER A 30 7.61 -14.29 20.80
CA SER A 30 8.20 -14.71 22.07
C SER A 30 9.73 -14.71 22.08
N GLN A 31 10.39 -14.70 20.92
CA GLN A 31 11.85 -14.62 20.82
C GLN A 31 12.39 -13.20 21.04
N ASN A 32 11.51 -12.20 21.08
CA ASN A 32 11.82 -10.79 21.36
C ASN A 32 13.03 -10.24 20.57
N LEU A 33 13.13 -10.66 19.32
CA LEU A 33 14.20 -10.24 18.42
C LEU A 33 14.05 -8.76 18.04
N PRO A 34 15.14 -8.07 17.65
CA PRO A 34 15.09 -6.65 17.29
C PRO A 34 14.05 -6.32 16.20
N CYS A 35 13.79 -7.24 15.27
CA CYS A 35 12.79 -7.06 14.22
C CYS A 35 11.35 -6.93 14.76
N CYS A 36 11.07 -7.42 15.96
CA CYS A 36 9.76 -7.30 16.62
C CYS A 36 9.61 -6.01 17.42
N GLN A 37 10.71 -5.29 17.69
CA GLN A 37 10.69 -4.07 18.52
C GLN A 37 10.27 -2.83 17.74
N THR A 38 10.47 -2.83 16.41
CA THR A 38 10.22 -1.67 15.54
C THR A 38 9.04 -1.86 14.58
N ALA A 39 8.44 -3.05 14.54
CA ALA A 39 7.37 -3.38 13.60
C ALA A 39 6.07 -3.73 14.31
N ILE A 40 5.01 -2.96 14.04
CA ILE A 40 3.64 -3.26 14.47
C ILE A 40 2.90 -3.80 13.26
N SER A 41 2.53 -5.08 13.28
CA SER A 41 1.67 -5.67 12.25
C SER A 41 0.21 -5.62 12.72
N LEU A 42 -0.59 -4.76 12.09
CA LEU A 42 -2.04 -4.70 12.29
C LEU A 42 -2.72 -5.68 11.34
N PHE A 43 -3.30 -6.75 11.89
CA PHE A 43 -4.12 -7.68 11.11
C PHE A 43 -5.58 -7.27 11.20
N GLN A 44 -6.18 -6.89 10.06
CA GLN A 44 -7.62 -6.72 9.99
C GLN A 44 -8.28 -8.08 9.78
N CYS A 45 -9.11 -8.49 10.75
CA CYS A 45 -9.94 -9.67 10.62
C CYS A 45 -11.01 -9.40 9.53
N THR A 46 -10.89 -10.04 8.38
CA THR A 46 -11.89 -10.00 7.30
C THR A 46 -13.04 -10.99 7.53
N GLY A 47 -13.15 -11.55 8.74
CA GLY A 47 -14.31 -12.36 9.13
C GLY A 47 -15.58 -11.54 8.92
N ASN A 48 -16.50 -12.07 8.11
CA ASN A 48 -17.75 -11.46 7.67
C ASN A 48 -18.45 -10.62 8.75
N ILE A 49 -18.10 -9.34 8.82
CA ILE A 49 -18.95 -8.37 9.49
C ILE A 49 -20.11 -8.14 8.54
N ARG A 50 -21.21 -8.88 8.74
CA ARG A 50 -22.53 -8.52 8.21
C ARG A 50 -22.95 -7.20 8.85
N ARG A 51 -22.35 -6.09 8.41
CA ARG A 51 -22.88 -4.75 8.61
C ARG A 51 -23.82 -4.52 7.45
N THR A 52 -25.09 -4.86 7.65
CA THR A 52 -26.20 -4.28 6.90
C THR A 52 -26.28 -2.80 7.24
N LYS A 53 -25.36 -2.01 6.69
CA LYS A 53 -25.54 -0.57 6.58
C LYS A 53 -25.99 -0.34 5.15
N LYS A 54 -27.31 -0.25 4.95
CA LYS A 54 -27.87 0.36 3.75
C LYS A 54 -27.29 1.78 3.69
N ILE A 55 -26.25 1.95 2.89
CA ILE A 55 -25.90 3.26 2.38
C ILE A 55 -26.79 3.39 1.15
N GLU A 56 -27.83 4.22 1.28
CA GLU A 56 -28.59 4.69 0.14
C GLU A 56 -27.61 5.43 -0.76
N ASP A 57 -27.25 4.76 -1.84
CA ASP A 57 -26.37 5.27 -2.87
C ASP A 57 -27.17 6.29 -3.68
N ASN A 58 -27.10 7.54 -3.25
CA ASN A 58 -27.63 8.65 -4.02
C ASN A 58 -26.75 8.84 -5.26
N THR A 59 -27.19 8.18 -6.33
CA THR A 59 -27.20 8.70 -7.72
C THR A 59 -25.84 8.95 -8.38
N ILE A 60 -25.42 7.94 -9.16
CA ILE A 60 -25.15 7.97 -10.62
C ILE A 60 -23.90 7.13 -10.94
N SER A 61 -24.11 5.88 -11.39
CA SER A 61 -23.41 5.25 -12.50
C SER A 61 -23.93 3.81 -12.62
N SER A 62 -24.00 3.29 -13.84
CA SER A 62 -24.62 2.01 -14.17
C SER A 62 -24.23 0.87 -13.22
N ASN A 63 -25.22 0.09 -12.75
CA ASN A 63 -25.07 -1.18 -11.99
C ASN A 63 -24.32 -2.29 -12.76
N VAL A 64 -23.51 -1.96 -13.75
CA VAL A 64 -22.78 -2.90 -14.58
C VAL A 64 -21.36 -2.97 -14.04
N PHE A 65 -21.09 -4.08 -13.34
CA PHE A 65 -19.73 -4.49 -13.00
C PHE A 65 -19.25 -5.51 -14.06
N PRO A 66 -18.03 -5.37 -14.61
CA PRO A 66 -17.09 -4.29 -14.33
C PRO A 66 -17.58 -2.95 -14.91
N PRO A 67 -17.23 -1.83 -14.26
CA PRO A 67 -17.49 -0.52 -14.84
C PRO A 67 -16.84 -0.43 -16.22
N LYS A 68 -17.44 0.35 -17.11
CA LYS A 68 -16.84 0.64 -18.40
C LYS A 68 -15.44 1.26 -18.20
N PRO A 69 -14.46 0.94 -19.05
CA PRO A 69 -13.19 1.64 -19.05
C PRO A 69 -13.39 3.14 -19.16
N VAL A 70 -12.49 3.90 -18.54
CA VAL A 70 -12.44 5.37 -18.66
C VAL A 70 -12.09 5.78 -20.09
N ASP A 71 -12.52 6.98 -20.50
CA ASP A 71 -12.23 7.52 -21.83
C ASP A 71 -10.71 7.71 -22.04
N ASP A 72 -10.21 7.34 -23.22
CA ASP A 72 -8.81 7.51 -23.62
C ASP A 72 -8.33 8.96 -23.46
N LYS A 73 -9.21 9.92 -23.73
CA LYS A 73 -8.91 11.34 -23.54
C LYS A 73 -8.65 11.67 -22.06
N LEU A 74 -9.39 11.04 -21.15
CA LEU A 74 -9.19 11.22 -19.72
C LEU A 74 -7.86 10.59 -19.28
N ILE A 75 -7.56 9.38 -19.75
CA ILE A 75 -6.27 8.73 -19.50
C ILE A 75 -5.12 9.63 -19.97
N GLN A 76 -5.19 10.15 -21.20
CA GLN A 76 -4.17 11.03 -21.76
C GLN A 76 -4.04 12.32 -20.95
N THR A 77 -5.16 12.92 -20.54
CA THR A 77 -5.16 14.15 -19.73
C THR A 77 -4.48 13.93 -18.38
N ILE A 78 -4.77 12.81 -17.71
CA ILE A 78 -4.14 12.43 -16.44
C ILE A 78 -2.63 12.24 -16.64
N ALA A 79 -2.23 11.49 -17.66
CA ALA A 79 -0.82 11.23 -17.96
C ALA A 79 -0.07 12.53 -18.27
N GLN A 80 -0.64 13.42 -19.07
CA GLN A 80 -0.05 14.72 -19.39
C GLN A 80 0.06 15.62 -18.16
N GLY A 81 -0.96 15.64 -17.30
CA GLY A 81 -0.94 16.38 -16.05
C GLY A 81 0.18 15.91 -15.15
N TYR A 82 0.29 14.59 -14.93
CA TYR A 82 1.35 13.99 -14.13
C TYR A 82 2.74 14.34 -14.69
N CYS A 83 2.99 14.11 -15.97
CA CYS A 83 4.29 14.42 -16.58
C CYS A 83 4.64 15.92 -16.50
N LYS A 84 3.64 16.80 -16.56
CA LYS A 84 3.86 18.25 -16.45
C LYS A 84 4.33 18.66 -15.06
N GLU A 85 3.92 17.97 -13.99
CA GLU A 85 4.42 18.24 -12.64
C GLU A 85 5.91 17.93 -12.49
N PHE A 86 6.44 17.02 -13.30
CA PHE A 86 7.87 16.69 -13.36
C PHE A 86 8.67 17.53 -14.38
N ASP A 87 8.09 18.60 -14.93
CA ASP A 87 8.88 19.57 -15.68
C ASP A 87 9.96 20.16 -14.77
N VAL A 88 11.17 20.35 -15.31
CA VAL A 88 12.33 20.86 -14.57
C VAL A 88 12.01 22.19 -13.88
N VAL A 89 11.13 23.02 -14.46
CA VAL A 89 10.73 24.31 -13.85
C VAL A 89 9.84 24.15 -12.60
N ASN A 90 9.23 22.98 -12.42
CA ASN A 90 8.32 22.67 -11.31
C ASN A 90 9.01 21.89 -10.17
N ILE A 91 10.24 21.42 -10.38
CA ILE A 91 11.02 20.68 -9.38
C ILE A 91 11.84 21.67 -8.54
N LEU A 92 11.42 21.90 -7.29
CA LEU A 92 12.07 22.81 -6.34
C LEU A 92 13.18 22.14 -5.51
N GLU A 93 13.44 20.86 -5.73
CA GLU A 93 14.37 20.06 -4.94
C GLU A 93 15.46 19.48 -5.83
N ALA A 94 16.71 19.59 -5.37
CA ALA A 94 17.85 18.92 -5.98
C ALA A 94 18.33 17.79 -5.05
N GLY A 95 18.54 16.60 -5.61
CA GLY A 95 19.04 15.45 -4.89
C GLY A 95 20.48 15.13 -5.23
N CYS A 96 21.29 14.74 -4.24
CA CYS A 96 22.59 14.15 -4.51
C CYS A 96 22.41 12.70 -5.00
N ALA A 97 22.88 12.38 -6.21
CA ALA A 97 22.80 11.03 -6.77
C ALA A 97 23.62 9.97 -6.00
N VAL A 98 24.52 10.41 -5.10
CA VAL A 98 25.42 9.53 -4.34
C VAL A 98 24.84 9.20 -2.95
N CYS A 99 24.30 10.19 -2.23
CA CYS A 99 23.80 9.99 -0.87
C CYS A 99 22.27 10.10 -0.74
N GLY A 100 21.55 10.51 -1.79
CA GLY A 100 20.09 10.63 -1.78
C GLY A 100 19.53 11.78 -0.94
N CYS A 101 20.39 12.65 -0.38
CA CYS A 101 19.94 13.83 0.34
C CYS A 101 19.31 14.84 -0.62
N LEU A 102 18.13 15.33 -0.28
CA LEU A 102 17.41 16.38 -0.99
C LEU A 102 17.72 17.74 -0.35
N THR A 103 17.92 18.76 -1.18
CA THR A 103 18.10 20.16 -0.77
C THR A 103 17.17 21.05 -1.58
N SER A 104 16.56 22.05 -0.93
CA SER A 104 15.75 23.05 -1.62
C SER A 104 16.63 23.91 -2.53
N VAL A 105 16.22 24.09 -3.78
CA VAL A 105 16.94 24.86 -4.80
C VAL A 105 16.83 26.37 -4.54
N GLN A 106 15.90 26.82 -3.68
CA GLN A 106 15.74 28.23 -3.31
C GLN A 106 16.88 28.79 -2.44
N GLN A 107 17.85 27.96 -2.03
CA GLN A 107 19.02 28.38 -1.24
C GLN A 107 20.36 28.29 -1.98
N MET A 108 20.35 28.16 -3.32
CA MET A 108 21.57 28.30 -4.13
C MET A 108 21.76 29.73 -4.64
#